data_AF-A0A1S6ITQ4-F1
#
_entry.id   AF-A0A1S6ITQ4-F1
#
_cell.length_a   1.000
_cell.length_b   1.000
_cell.length_c   1.000
_cell.angle_alpha   90.00
_cell.angle_beta   90.00
_cell.angle_gamma   90.00
#
_symmetry.space_group_name_H-M   'P 1'
#
loop_
_entity.id
_entity.type
_entity.pdbx_description
1 polymer ?
#
loop_
_entity_poly.entity_id
_entity_poly.type
_entity_poly.pdbx_seq_one_letter_code
_entity_poly.pdbx_strand_id
1 'polypeptide(L)'
;MFLRKVSTKKNGKEYVYVKLIESYRADGKVKQRVVANFGSLDTITPTKIQGLINSLGKLYQELSDNNQQEITLDKHRELREVKQQLISSSTQKTLGLLVKCPREQELTQALFLRYLVGGGGSLSIQEYCQKYKLANGTNIQFYQLMKKLGQEETRKVLYEQWLQTKCCEKGRNKVVYIHILPAVFQGVTQEGEYKKQLILFLASDHKGIILDFDYAEGLKHLSYQLNSFVGRLKGQGQAEVIVLDGENLLQENSTNYRIARLAQNSTGVAEDSFKLLQQLPQSTDKQKGIQARIARAAAGLEMLKADILMGKLTKEAVVMKKAEAILRDNQCQGLISYYWDLHNQTLGYQTNQLALDNLNQEVITSRWYVRKDEHKPLHNLLQINLQDFSTIKDQLQVPLVNICAEYHYAPEIISAHILLAMLKSQHEYQMKISNQEVGNQEYLQCCM
;
A
#
# COMPACT_ATOMS: atom_id res chain seq x y z
N MET A 1 17.68 -13.52 18.95
CA MET A 1 18.75 -13.65 19.97
C MET A 1 18.15 -13.45 21.36
N PHE A 2 18.71 -14.03 22.42
CA PHE A 2 18.21 -13.86 23.79
C PHE A 2 19.35 -13.98 24.82
N LEU A 3 19.13 -13.43 26.02
CA LEU A 3 20.07 -13.57 27.14
C LEU A 3 19.84 -14.91 27.85
N ARG A 4 20.92 -15.62 28.17
CA ARG A 4 20.89 -16.88 28.91
C ARG A 4 21.85 -16.84 30.09
N LYS A 5 21.40 -17.34 31.25
CA LYS A 5 22.26 -17.62 32.40
C LYS A 5 22.88 -19.01 32.26
N VAL A 6 24.19 -19.14 32.49
CA VAL A 6 24.94 -20.40 32.42
C VAL A 6 25.71 -20.59 33.71
N SER A 7 25.33 -21.59 34.50
CA SER A 7 26.07 -22.00 35.71
C SER A 7 27.22 -22.93 35.34
N THR A 8 28.41 -22.68 35.89
CA THR A 8 29.59 -23.55 35.77
C THR A 8 30.18 -23.80 37.14
N LYS A 9 30.48 -25.05 37.50
CA LYS A 9 31.18 -25.38 38.76
C LYS A 9 32.68 -25.51 38.50
N LYS A 10 33.49 -24.77 39.24
CA LYS A 10 34.97 -24.85 39.20
C LYS A 10 35.51 -24.78 40.62
N ASN A 11 36.33 -25.76 41.01
CA ASN A 11 36.93 -25.86 42.35
C ASN A 11 35.89 -25.80 43.49
N GLY A 12 34.76 -26.49 43.32
CA GLY A 12 33.68 -26.51 44.31
C GLY A 12 32.84 -25.22 44.41
N LYS A 13 33.18 -24.15 43.69
CA LYS A 13 32.39 -22.91 43.61
C LYS A 13 31.55 -22.89 42.33
N GLU A 14 30.30 -22.47 42.44
CA GLU A 14 29.40 -22.25 41.30
C GLU A 14 29.51 -20.80 40.83
N TYR A 15 29.70 -20.62 39.53
CA TYR A 15 29.78 -19.33 38.86
C TYR A 15 28.65 -19.22 37.84
N VAL A 16 27.87 -18.15 37.91
CA VAL A 16 26.77 -17.89 36.96
C VAL A 16 27.20 -16.81 35.98
N TYR A 17 27.20 -17.14 34.69
CA TYR A 17 27.54 -16.19 33.63
C TYR A 17 26.32 -15.78 32.83
N VAL A 18 26.31 -14.54 32.34
CA VAL A 18 25.29 -14.05 31.40
C VAL A 18 25.87 -14.04 29.99
N LYS A 19 25.17 -14.65 29.04
CA LYS A 19 25.58 -14.75 27.62
C LYS A 19 24.47 -14.30 26.70
N LEU A 20 24.83 -13.68 25.58
CA LEU A 20 23.94 -13.45 24.44
C LEU A 20 23.98 -14.67 23.53
N ILE A 21 22.82 -15.30 23.33
CA ILE A 21 22.68 -16.50 22.51
C ILE A 21 21.91 -16.17 21.24
N GLU A 22 22.40 -16.68 20.12
CA GLU A 22 21.70 -16.69 18.84
C GLU A 22 21.29 -18.12 18.51
N SER A 23 20.01 -18.29 18.15
CA SER A 23 19.51 -19.56 17.62
C SER A 23 19.52 -19.50 16.10
N TYR A 24 20.01 -20.55 15.46
CA TYR A 24 20.09 -20.68 14.01
C TYR A 24 19.72 -22.11 13.59
N ARG A 25 19.34 -22.33 12.34
CA ARG A 25 19.08 -23.67 11.80
C ARG A 25 20.25 -24.15 10.96
N ALA A 26 20.65 -25.40 11.15
CA ALA A 26 21.58 -26.11 10.29
C ALA A 26 21.09 -27.55 10.16
N ASP A 27 20.95 -28.03 8.92
CA ASP A 27 20.47 -29.39 8.61
C ASP A 27 19.07 -29.66 9.20
N GLY A 28 18.17 -28.68 9.13
CA GLY A 28 16.81 -28.75 9.68
C GLY A 28 16.72 -28.68 11.21
N LYS A 29 17.85 -28.77 11.94
CA LYS A 29 17.90 -28.73 13.41
C LYS A 29 18.22 -27.34 13.93
N VAL A 30 17.58 -26.95 15.03
CA VAL A 30 17.89 -25.70 15.74
C VAL A 30 19.17 -25.88 16.55
N LYS A 31 20.20 -25.08 16.25
CA LYS A 31 21.46 -24.99 16.99
C LYS A 31 21.55 -23.62 17.66
N GLN A 32 22.38 -23.52 18.70
CA GLN A 32 22.62 -22.27 19.43
C GLN A 32 24.12 -21.95 19.39
N ARG A 33 24.46 -20.69 19.18
CA ARG A 33 25.84 -20.19 19.33
C ARG A 33 25.88 -19.02 20.30
N VAL A 34 26.99 -18.90 21.01
CA VAL A 34 27.26 -17.75 21.89
C VAL A 34 27.75 -16.61 21.02
N VAL A 35 27.05 -15.48 21.06
CA VAL A 35 27.44 -14.27 20.31
C VAL A 35 28.29 -13.35 21.17
N ALA A 36 27.96 -13.24 22.45
CA ALA A 36 28.72 -12.42 23.40
C ALA A 36 28.65 -13.00 24.81
N ASN A 37 29.71 -12.77 25.59
CA ASN A 37 29.75 -13.07 27.02
C ASN A 37 29.73 -11.75 27.79
N PHE A 38 28.74 -11.55 28.66
CA PHE A 38 28.63 -10.34 29.49
C PHE A 38 29.37 -10.45 30.83
N GLY A 39 29.95 -11.61 31.13
CA GLY A 39 30.69 -11.87 32.36
C GLY A 39 29.87 -12.57 33.43
N SER A 40 30.39 -12.59 34.66
CA SER A 40 29.72 -13.19 35.83
C SER A 40 28.55 -12.33 36.27
N LEU A 41 27.44 -12.94 36.66
CA LEU A 41 26.26 -12.28 37.20
C LEU A 41 26.63 -11.40 38.41
N ASP A 42 27.57 -11.87 39.24
CA ASP A 42 28.03 -11.15 40.44
C ASP A 42 28.78 -9.84 40.10
N THR A 43 29.32 -9.76 38.88
CA THR A 43 30.10 -8.60 38.41
C THR A 43 29.29 -7.61 37.56
N ILE A 44 28.08 -8.01 37.15
CA ILE A 44 27.16 -7.23 36.33
C ILE A 44 26.24 -6.45 37.27
N THR A 45 26.54 -5.18 37.48
CA THR A 45 25.69 -4.26 38.25
C THR A 45 24.62 -3.62 37.36
N PRO A 46 23.49 -3.15 37.92
CA PRO A 46 22.48 -2.40 37.16
C PRO A 46 23.08 -1.22 36.38
N THR A 47 24.07 -0.52 36.96
CA THR A 47 24.78 0.59 36.30
C THR A 47 25.54 0.15 35.05
N LYS A 48 26.21 -1.02 35.09
CA LYS A 48 26.91 -1.58 33.91
C LYS A 48 25.92 -1.98 32.82
N ILE A 49 24.78 -2.58 33.21
CA ILE A 49 23.70 -2.91 32.26
C ILE A 49 23.19 -1.63 31.59
N GLN A 50 22.91 -0.59 32.38
CA GLN A 50 22.43 0.68 31.84
C GLN A 50 23.47 1.33 30.91
N GLY A 51 24.75 1.29 31.28
CA GLY A 51 25.85 1.79 30.43
C GLY A 51 25.94 1.04 29.09
N LEU A 52 25.77 -0.28 29.11
CA LEU A 52 25.71 -1.10 27.90
C LEU A 52 24.49 -0.76 27.04
N ILE A 53 23.30 -0.66 27.64
CA ILE A 53 22.06 -0.25 26.93
C ILE A 53 22.26 1.10 26.26
N ASN A 54 22.82 2.07 26.99
CA ASN A 54 23.08 3.41 26.46
C ASN A 54 24.09 3.38 25.30
N SER A 55 25.16 2.58 25.43
CA SER A 55 26.19 2.46 24.38
C SER A 55 25.67 1.78 23.12
N LEU A 56 24.89 0.71 23.28
CA LEU A 56 24.18 0.06 22.17
C LEU A 56 23.14 0.99 21.55
N GLY A 57 22.45 1.80 22.35
CA GLY A 57 21.52 2.82 21.88
C GLY A 57 22.22 3.89 21.04
N LYS A 58 23.40 4.36 21.46
CA LYS A 58 24.21 5.31 20.67
C LYS A 58 24.70 4.71 19.36
N LEU A 59 25.26 3.50 19.40
CA LEU A 59 25.71 2.81 18.17
C LEU A 59 24.53 2.57 17.22
N TYR A 60 23.36 2.19 17.78
CA TYR A 60 22.13 2.06 16.99
C TYR A 60 21.73 3.39 16.35
N GLN A 61 21.82 4.51 17.08
CA GLN A 61 21.57 5.84 16.54
C GLN A 61 22.57 6.16 15.42
N GLU A 62 23.87 5.98 15.60
CA GLU A 62 24.89 6.23 14.57
C GLU A 62 24.66 5.38 13.31
N LEU A 63 24.34 4.09 13.48
CA LEU A 63 24.00 3.20 12.36
C LEU A 63 22.66 3.56 11.71
N SER A 64 21.71 4.08 12.49
CA SER A 64 20.42 4.54 12.00
C SER A 64 20.55 5.87 11.27
N ASP A 65 21.35 6.80 11.78
CA ASP A 65 21.57 8.13 11.22
C ASP A 65 22.32 8.04 9.88
N ASN A 66 23.21 7.07 9.72
CA ASN A 66 23.81 6.75 8.42
C ASN A 66 22.83 6.12 7.41
N ASN A 67 21.72 5.53 7.88
CA ASN A 67 20.64 4.97 7.05
C ASN A 67 19.38 5.85 6.99
N GLN A 68 19.35 6.95 7.76
CA GLN A 68 18.37 7.99 7.60
C GLN A 68 18.73 8.71 6.31
N GLN A 69 18.24 8.18 5.18
CA GLN A 69 17.90 9.02 4.05
C GLN A 69 17.32 10.30 4.63
N GLU A 70 17.99 11.43 4.38
CA GLU A 70 17.59 12.76 4.81
C GLU A 70 16.07 12.82 4.77
N ILE A 71 15.48 13.09 5.93
CA ILE A 71 14.06 13.40 6.01
C ILE A 71 13.92 14.67 5.20
N THR A 72 13.61 14.54 3.92
CA THR A 72 13.37 15.71 3.10
C THR A 72 12.23 16.47 3.74
N LEU A 73 12.42 17.78 3.98
CA LEU A 73 11.37 18.67 4.47
C LEU A 73 10.05 18.47 3.69
N ASP A 74 10.18 18.04 2.44
CA ASP A 74 9.12 17.63 1.54
C ASP A 74 8.17 16.56 2.12
N LYS A 75 8.66 15.51 2.79
CA LYS A 75 7.77 14.47 3.35
C LYS A 75 6.90 15.00 4.48
N HIS A 76 7.41 15.90 5.32
CA HIS A 76 6.59 16.55 6.36
C HIS A 76 5.56 17.52 5.77
N ARG A 77 5.88 18.14 4.64
CA ARG A 77 4.94 19.00 3.92
C ARG A 77 3.84 18.17 3.26
N GLU A 78 4.21 17.16 2.48
CA GLU A 78 3.29 16.22 1.83
C GLU A 78 2.33 15.59 2.84
N LEU A 79 2.85 15.08 3.94
CA LEU A 79 2.04 14.44 4.99
C LEU A 79 1.07 15.43 5.67
N ARG A 80 1.44 16.71 5.79
CA ARG A 80 0.53 17.76 6.28
C ARG A 80 -0.56 18.06 5.27
N GLU A 81 -0.21 18.17 3.98
CA GLU A 81 -1.16 18.43 2.89
C GLU A 81 -2.18 17.29 2.79
N VAL A 82 -1.70 16.03 2.73
CA VAL A 82 -2.55 14.83 2.71
C VAL A 82 -3.40 14.73 3.98
N LYS A 83 -2.87 15.08 5.16
CA LYS A 83 -3.65 15.12 6.40
C LYS A 83 -4.79 16.14 6.33
N GLN A 84 -4.55 17.33 5.79
CA GLN A 84 -5.60 18.34 5.63
C GLN A 84 -6.67 17.91 4.63
N GLN A 85 -6.26 17.33 3.51
CA GLN A 85 -7.17 16.75 2.52
C GLN A 85 -8.01 15.60 3.10
N LEU A 86 -7.39 14.75 3.94
CA LEU A 86 -8.10 13.68 4.62
C LEU A 86 -9.17 14.24 5.55
N ILE A 87 -8.83 15.24 6.38
CA ILE A 87 -9.76 15.85 7.35
C ILE A 87 -11.00 16.42 6.67
N SER A 88 -10.87 17.03 5.49
CA SER A 88 -12.01 17.58 4.74
C SER A 88 -12.78 16.52 3.93
N SER A 89 -12.23 15.32 3.76
CA SER A 89 -12.82 14.28 2.92
C SER A 89 -13.94 13.50 3.60
N SER A 90 -14.81 12.88 2.79
CA SER A 90 -15.79 11.90 3.28
C SER A 90 -15.13 10.62 3.83
N THR A 91 -13.88 10.34 3.44
CA THR A 91 -13.10 9.21 3.95
C THR A 91 -12.88 9.35 5.46
N GLN A 92 -12.61 10.56 5.97
CA GLN A 92 -12.46 10.78 7.42
C GLN A 92 -13.76 10.46 8.19
N LYS A 93 -14.93 10.83 7.65
CA LYS A 93 -16.23 10.47 8.26
C LYS A 93 -16.40 8.95 8.31
N THR A 94 -16.01 8.29 7.22
CA THR A 94 -16.03 6.83 7.10
C THR A 94 -15.12 6.17 8.12
N LEU A 95 -13.86 6.62 8.26
CA LEU A 95 -12.94 6.14 9.29
C LEU A 95 -13.50 6.33 10.70
N GLY A 96 -14.15 7.46 10.97
CA GLY A 96 -14.79 7.76 12.24
C GLY A 96 -15.93 6.79 12.61
N LEU A 97 -16.59 6.20 11.61
CA LEU A 97 -17.66 5.21 11.82
C LEU A 97 -17.13 3.81 12.13
N LEU A 98 -15.90 3.49 11.70
CA LEU A 98 -15.28 2.19 11.97
C LEU A 98 -14.88 1.99 13.43
N VAL A 99 -14.54 3.10 14.09
CA VAL A 99 -13.97 3.09 15.43
C VAL A 99 -14.65 4.13 16.30
N LYS A 100 -15.22 3.66 17.42
CA LYS A 100 -16.00 4.52 18.33
C LYS A 100 -15.13 5.33 19.29
N CYS A 101 -13.92 4.85 19.59
CA CYS A 101 -13.03 5.48 20.56
C CYS A 101 -12.18 6.58 19.89
N PRO A 102 -12.12 7.81 20.44
CA PRO A 102 -11.29 8.89 19.89
C PRO A 102 -9.81 8.51 19.69
N ARG A 103 -9.25 7.72 20.62
CA ARG A 103 -7.88 7.22 20.49
C ARG A 103 -7.72 6.25 19.32
N GLU A 104 -8.68 5.36 19.11
CA GLU A 104 -8.65 4.45 17.95
C GLU A 104 -8.81 5.22 16.64
N GLN A 105 -9.60 6.31 16.62
CA GLN A 105 -9.72 7.19 15.47
C GLN A 105 -8.40 7.85 15.10
N GLU A 106 -7.65 8.38 16.08
CA GLU A 106 -6.32 8.94 15.88
C GLU A 106 -5.35 7.90 15.29
N LEU A 107 -5.33 6.69 15.87
CA LEU A 107 -4.49 5.59 15.37
C LEU A 107 -4.90 5.12 13.97
N THR A 108 -6.21 5.07 13.67
CA THR A 108 -6.74 4.70 12.35
C THR A 108 -6.36 5.73 11.31
N GLN A 109 -6.47 7.01 11.65
CA GLN A 109 -6.04 8.11 10.78
C GLN A 109 -4.54 8.02 10.50
N ALA A 110 -3.72 7.75 11.52
CA ALA A 110 -2.27 7.60 11.35
C ALA A 110 -1.91 6.40 10.46
N LEU A 111 -2.59 5.25 10.61
CA LEU A 111 -2.46 4.09 9.73
C LEU A 111 -2.82 4.45 8.28
N PHE A 112 -3.95 5.12 8.08
CA PHE A 112 -4.40 5.49 6.74
C PHE A 112 -3.48 6.52 6.08
N LEU A 113 -2.97 7.51 6.82
CA LEU A 113 -1.98 8.46 6.31
C LEU A 113 -0.69 7.77 5.89
N ARG A 114 -0.22 6.78 6.66
CA ARG A 114 0.92 5.95 6.25
C ARG A 114 0.62 5.21 4.94
N TYR A 115 -0.60 4.67 4.81
CA TYR A 115 -1.05 3.97 3.61
C TYR A 115 -1.07 4.89 2.38
N LEU A 116 -1.57 6.12 2.53
CA LEU A 116 -1.67 7.13 1.46
C LEU A 116 -0.30 7.60 0.95
N VAL A 117 0.63 7.91 1.85
CA VAL A 117 1.97 8.44 1.49
C VAL A 117 2.89 7.34 0.94
N GLY A 118 2.45 6.08 0.96
CA GLY A 118 3.20 4.94 0.45
C GLY A 118 4.21 4.43 1.47
N GLY A 119 3.92 3.28 2.08
CA GLY A 119 4.74 2.63 3.10
C GLY A 119 6.06 2.02 2.62
N GLY A 120 6.80 2.71 1.75
CA GLY A 120 8.11 2.27 1.24
C GLY A 120 9.24 2.30 2.27
N GLY A 121 8.97 2.75 3.50
CA GLY A 121 9.95 2.75 4.59
C GLY A 121 9.96 1.44 5.37
N SER A 122 11.15 1.00 5.78
CA SER A 122 11.36 -0.15 6.70
C SER A 122 10.92 0.13 8.14
N LEU A 123 10.54 1.36 8.47
CA LEU A 123 10.11 1.75 9.81
C LEU A 123 8.84 1.01 10.20
N SER A 124 8.76 0.51 11.43
CA SER A 124 7.51 0.04 12.00
C SER A 124 6.47 1.17 12.07
N ILE A 125 5.18 0.83 12.17
CA ILE A 125 4.10 1.82 12.30
C ILE A 125 4.31 2.73 13.52
N GLN A 126 4.78 2.20 14.64
CA GLN A 126 5.08 2.99 15.83
C GLN A 126 6.19 4.02 15.57
N GLU A 127 7.31 3.59 14.98
CA GLU A 127 8.44 4.48 14.67
C GLU A 127 8.04 5.54 13.65
N TYR A 128 7.26 5.17 12.64
CA TYR A 128 6.72 6.11 11.65
C TYR A 128 5.83 7.16 12.32
N CYS A 129 4.88 6.74 13.15
CA CYS A 129 3.98 7.67 13.85
C CYS A 129 4.73 8.59 14.81
N GLN A 130 5.75 8.09 15.51
CA GLN A 130 6.61 8.88 16.39
C GLN A 130 7.43 9.89 15.59
N LYS A 131 8.07 9.45 14.50
CA LYS A 131 8.89 10.28 13.62
C LYS A 131 8.09 11.44 13.00
N TYR A 132 6.89 11.16 12.53
CA TYR A 132 6.02 12.14 11.87
C TYR A 132 5.01 12.81 12.80
N LYS A 133 5.08 12.55 14.13
CA LYS A 133 4.17 13.09 15.15
C LYS A 133 2.69 12.91 14.77
N LEU A 134 2.34 11.72 14.27
CA LEU A 134 1.00 11.41 13.79
C LEU A 134 0.06 10.97 14.90
N ALA A 135 0.52 10.04 15.75
CA ALA A 135 -0.22 9.47 16.86
C ALA A 135 0.73 8.83 17.88
N ASN A 136 0.30 8.76 19.14
CA ASN A 136 1.03 8.05 20.19
C ASN A 136 0.43 6.65 20.42
N GLY A 137 0.92 5.67 19.68
CA GLY A 137 0.48 4.28 19.75
C GLY A 137 1.64 3.28 19.79
N THR A 138 1.46 2.19 20.53
CA THR A 138 2.39 1.05 20.49
C THR A 138 2.10 0.13 19.31
N ASN A 139 3.09 -0.64 18.86
CA ASN A 139 2.88 -1.66 17.83
C ASN A 139 1.73 -2.63 18.15
N ILE A 140 1.52 -2.97 19.43
CA ILE A 140 0.41 -3.83 19.88
C ILE A 140 -0.94 -3.15 19.67
N GLN A 141 -1.04 -1.85 19.95
CA GLN A 141 -2.29 -1.09 19.75
C GLN A 141 -2.64 -0.98 18.26
N PHE A 142 -1.66 -0.70 17.41
CA PHE A 142 -1.87 -0.70 15.96
C PHE A 142 -2.27 -2.07 15.44
N TYR A 143 -1.66 -3.14 15.94
CA TYR A 143 -2.01 -4.51 15.57
C TYR A 143 -3.45 -4.87 15.98
N GLN A 144 -3.85 -4.58 17.22
CA GLN A 144 -5.21 -4.82 17.71
C GLN A 144 -6.24 -4.02 16.89
N LEU A 145 -5.89 -2.78 16.54
CA LEU A 145 -6.71 -1.94 15.70
C LEU A 145 -6.85 -2.53 14.28
N MET A 146 -5.75 -2.97 13.65
CA MET A 146 -5.82 -3.66 12.36
C MET A 146 -6.68 -4.90 12.44
N LYS A 147 -6.52 -5.73 13.48
CA LYS A 147 -7.36 -6.91 13.67
C LYS A 147 -8.84 -6.51 13.71
N LYS A 148 -9.20 -5.49 14.48
CA LYS A 148 -10.56 -4.96 14.57
C LYS A 148 -11.09 -4.46 13.22
N LEU A 149 -10.28 -3.69 12.48
CA LEU A 149 -10.67 -3.14 11.17
C LEU A 149 -11.00 -4.23 10.14
N GLY A 150 -10.37 -5.40 10.22
CA GLY A 150 -10.63 -6.50 9.31
C GLY A 150 -11.71 -7.48 9.75
N GLN A 151 -12.38 -7.23 10.87
CA GLN A 151 -13.52 -8.02 11.31
C GLN A 151 -14.76 -7.76 10.44
N GLU A 152 -15.63 -8.76 10.33
CA GLU A 152 -16.84 -8.69 9.50
C GLU A 152 -17.79 -7.58 9.96
N GLU A 153 -17.86 -7.32 11.26
CA GLU A 153 -18.68 -6.27 11.85
C GLU A 153 -18.26 -4.88 11.34
N THR A 154 -16.96 -4.63 11.24
CA THR A 154 -16.45 -3.36 10.71
C THR A 154 -16.69 -3.24 9.19
N ARG A 155 -16.55 -4.33 8.44
CA ARG A 155 -16.87 -4.36 7.00
C ARG A 155 -18.35 -4.05 6.73
N LYS A 156 -19.26 -4.61 7.54
CA LYS A 156 -20.71 -4.34 7.41
C LYS A 156 -21.03 -2.86 7.57
N VAL A 157 -20.46 -2.19 8.59
CA VAL A 157 -20.67 -0.75 8.83
C VAL A 157 -20.26 0.09 7.62
N LEU A 158 -19.13 -0.23 6.99
CA LEU A 158 -18.70 0.45 5.77
C LEU A 158 -19.72 0.27 4.68
N TYR A 159 -19.98 -0.97 4.31
CA TYR A 159 -20.81 -1.24 3.15
C TYR A 159 -22.23 -0.67 3.31
N GLU A 160 -22.80 -0.68 4.52
CA GLU A 160 -24.06 0.02 4.84
C GLU A 160 -23.98 1.53 4.60
N GLN A 161 -22.93 2.19 5.09
CA GLN A 161 -22.71 3.63 4.86
C GLN A 161 -22.56 3.94 3.36
N TRP A 162 -21.90 3.07 2.61
CA TRP A 162 -21.70 3.20 1.17
C TRP A 162 -23.01 3.07 0.39
N LEU A 163 -23.81 2.07 0.73
CA LEU A 163 -25.16 1.91 0.17
C LEU A 163 -26.02 3.14 0.40
N GLN A 164 -25.91 3.76 1.59
CA GLN A 164 -26.68 4.95 1.96
C GLN A 164 -26.22 6.23 1.25
N THR A 165 -24.91 6.44 1.11
CA THR A 165 -24.36 7.75 0.67
C THR A 165 -24.23 7.90 -0.84
N LYS A 166 -23.91 6.83 -1.58
CA LYS A 166 -23.59 6.93 -3.02
C LYS A 166 -24.54 6.17 -3.93
N CYS A 167 -25.27 5.18 -3.40
CA CYS A 167 -26.14 4.32 -4.19
C CYS A 167 -27.65 4.65 -4.01
N CYS A 168 -28.00 5.78 -3.40
CA CYS A 168 -29.38 6.11 -3.01
C CYS A 168 -30.14 6.99 -4.02
N GLU A 169 -29.94 6.81 -5.33
CA GLU A 169 -31.01 7.11 -6.27
C GLU A 169 -32.04 5.98 -6.16
N LYS A 170 -33.06 6.15 -5.30
CA LYS A 170 -34.16 5.20 -5.13
C LYS A 170 -34.80 4.92 -6.51
N GLY A 171 -34.82 3.65 -6.95
CA GLY A 171 -35.64 3.22 -8.10
C GLY A 171 -34.91 2.61 -9.31
N ARG A 172 -33.57 2.54 -9.33
CA ARG A 172 -32.85 1.83 -10.41
C ARG A 172 -32.32 0.48 -9.93
N ASN A 173 -32.52 -0.57 -10.73
CA ASN A 173 -31.87 -1.87 -10.55
C ASN A 173 -30.36 -1.64 -10.45
N LYS A 174 -29.76 -1.98 -9.31
CA LYS A 174 -28.34 -1.73 -9.05
C LYS A 174 -27.54 -2.88 -9.64
N VAL A 175 -26.63 -2.60 -10.56
CA VAL A 175 -25.67 -3.60 -11.04
C VAL A 175 -24.37 -3.46 -10.27
N VAL A 176 -23.90 -4.55 -9.67
CA VAL A 176 -22.61 -4.65 -8.98
C VAL A 176 -21.71 -5.60 -9.78
N TYR A 177 -20.52 -5.13 -10.11
CA TYR A 177 -19.52 -5.92 -10.82
C TYR A 177 -18.52 -6.50 -9.81
N ILE A 178 -18.33 -7.80 -9.81
CA ILE A 178 -17.31 -8.47 -8.98
C ILE A 178 -16.13 -8.82 -9.87
N HIS A 179 -14.97 -8.24 -9.57
CA HIS A 179 -13.70 -8.55 -10.23
C HIS A 179 -13.01 -9.67 -9.47
N ILE A 180 -12.58 -10.71 -10.18
CA ILE A 180 -11.74 -11.79 -9.63
C ILE A 180 -10.29 -11.50 -10.01
N LEU A 181 -9.42 -11.31 -9.01
CA LEU A 181 -8.03 -10.89 -9.19
C LEU A 181 -7.08 -11.82 -8.41
N PRO A 182 -6.04 -12.39 -9.04
CA PRO A 182 -4.94 -12.97 -8.28
C PRO A 182 -4.16 -11.87 -7.56
N ALA A 183 -3.98 -12.02 -6.25
CA ALA A 183 -3.32 -11.04 -5.41
C ALA A 183 -2.26 -11.69 -4.52
N VAL A 184 -1.24 -10.92 -4.14
CA VAL A 184 -0.22 -11.35 -3.18
C VAL A 184 -0.25 -10.44 -1.96
N PHE A 185 -0.45 -11.01 -0.79
CA PHE A 185 -0.18 -10.30 0.46
C PHE A 185 1.31 -10.44 0.79
N GLN A 186 1.99 -9.31 1.00
CA GLN A 186 3.42 -9.23 1.29
C GLN A 186 3.67 -8.62 2.66
N GLY A 187 4.51 -9.28 3.46
CA GLY A 187 4.93 -8.80 4.77
C GLY A 187 6.42 -9.03 5.02
N VAL A 188 6.91 -8.57 6.16
CA VAL A 188 8.31 -8.75 6.58
C VAL A 188 8.35 -9.58 7.86
N THR A 189 9.18 -10.62 7.84
CA THR A 189 9.44 -11.52 8.97
C THR A 189 10.90 -11.38 9.40
N GLN A 190 11.26 -11.92 10.58
CA GLN A 190 12.68 -11.99 10.98
C GLN A 190 13.52 -12.82 9.99
N GLU A 191 12.90 -13.78 9.28
CA GLU A 191 13.57 -14.72 8.38
C GLU A 191 13.56 -14.26 6.91
N GLY A 192 12.94 -13.11 6.60
CA GLY A 192 12.84 -12.56 5.24
C GLY A 192 11.43 -12.11 4.86
N GLU A 193 11.12 -12.12 3.56
CA GLU A 193 9.82 -11.71 3.04
C GLU A 193 8.75 -12.79 3.25
N TYR A 194 7.60 -12.39 3.82
CA TYR A 194 6.39 -13.22 3.82
C TYR A 194 5.57 -12.95 2.57
N LYS A 195 5.09 -14.00 1.91
CA LYS A 195 4.21 -13.90 0.73
C LYS A 195 3.07 -14.91 0.86
N LYS A 196 1.83 -14.43 0.78
CA LYS A 196 0.63 -15.27 0.72
C LYS A 196 -0.15 -14.99 -0.56
N GLN A 197 -0.38 -16.03 -1.35
CA GLN A 197 -1.20 -15.95 -2.56
C GLN A 197 -2.69 -15.95 -2.18
N LEU A 198 -3.45 -15.05 -2.77
CA LEU A 198 -4.87 -14.83 -2.52
C LEU A 198 -5.61 -14.71 -3.86
N ILE A 199 -6.90 -15.02 -3.85
CA ILE A 199 -7.82 -14.68 -4.94
C ILE A 199 -8.79 -13.65 -4.38
N LEU A 200 -8.64 -12.41 -4.81
CA LEU A 200 -9.40 -11.27 -4.32
C LEU A 200 -10.67 -11.07 -5.15
N PHE A 201 -11.79 -10.84 -4.46
CA PHE A 201 -13.06 -10.44 -5.04
C PHE A 201 -13.29 -8.97 -4.69
N LEU A 202 -13.39 -8.12 -5.71
CA LEU A 202 -13.65 -6.69 -5.54
C LEU A 202 -15.00 -6.35 -6.14
N ALA A 203 -15.96 -5.97 -5.32
CA ALA A 203 -17.25 -5.48 -5.79
C ALA A 203 -17.13 -4.00 -6.13
N SER A 204 -17.54 -3.59 -7.33
CA SER A 204 -17.57 -2.20 -7.77
C SER A 204 -18.94 -1.79 -8.33
N ASP A 205 -19.24 -0.50 -8.26
CA ASP A 205 -20.36 0.07 -9.02
C ASP A 205 -20.03 0.21 -10.51
N HIS A 206 -20.97 0.79 -11.28
CA HIS A 206 -20.79 1.06 -12.71
C HIS A 206 -19.76 2.15 -13.03
N LYS A 207 -19.36 2.96 -12.03
CA LYS A 207 -18.27 3.94 -12.14
C LYS A 207 -16.92 3.33 -11.78
N GLY A 208 -16.89 2.04 -11.43
CA GLY A 208 -15.71 1.30 -10.99
C GLY A 208 -15.21 1.70 -9.60
N ILE A 209 -16.05 2.35 -8.80
CA ILE A 209 -15.73 2.62 -7.40
C ILE A 209 -15.89 1.31 -6.63
N ILE A 210 -14.82 0.86 -5.97
CA ILE A 210 -14.87 -0.34 -5.12
C ILE A 210 -15.80 -0.08 -3.93
N LEU A 211 -16.70 -1.01 -3.64
CA LEU A 211 -17.74 -0.91 -2.61
C LEU A 211 -17.50 -1.88 -1.45
N ASP A 212 -17.10 -3.11 -1.76
CA ASP A 212 -16.83 -4.18 -0.79
C ASP A 212 -15.79 -5.15 -1.38
N PHE A 213 -15.25 -6.01 -0.53
CA PHE A 213 -14.31 -7.05 -0.93
C PHE A 213 -14.48 -8.34 -0.13
N ASP A 214 -14.00 -9.42 -0.71
CA ASP A 214 -13.71 -10.65 0.01
C ASP A 214 -12.52 -11.37 -0.66
N TYR A 215 -12.00 -12.45 -0.08
CA TYR A 215 -10.92 -13.20 -0.73
C TYR A 215 -10.95 -14.69 -0.38
N ALA A 216 -10.44 -15.51 -1.30
CA ALA A 216 -10.24 -16.94 -1.11
C ALA A 216 -8.76 -17.29 -1.02
N GLU A 217 -8.42 -18.24 -0.14
CA GLU A 217 -7.07 -18.80 -0.01
C GLU A 217 -6.85 -19.93 -1.02
N GLY A 218 -6.92 -19.58 -2.30
CA GLY A 218 -6.74 -20.50 -3.43
C GLY A 218 -8.03 -21.03 -4.04
N LEU A 219 -7.88 -21.72 -5.18
CA LEU A 219 -8.99 -22.12 -6.06
C LEU A 219 -10.02 -23.03 -5.39
N LYS A 220 -9.60 -23.85 -4.42
CA LYS A 220 -10.49 -24.78 -3.70
C LYS A 220 -11.59 -24.07 -2.91
N HIS A 221 -11.33 -22.84 -2.45
CA HIS A 221 -12.27 -22.05 -1.65
C HIS A 221 -13.02 -21.00 -2.48
N LEU A 222 -12.67 -20.85 -3.76
CA LEU A 222 -13.17 -19.79 -4.64
C LEU A 222 -14.69 -19.78 -4.73
N SER A 223 -15.31 -20.91 -5.11
CA SER A 223 -16.77 -20.96 -5.32
C SER A 223 -17.56 -20.75 -4.03
N TYR A 224 -17.11 -21.31 -2.90
CA TYR A 224 -17.77 -21.14 -1.61
C TYR A 224 -17.72 -19.68 -1.15
N GLN A 225 -16.52 -19.08 -1.18
CA GLN A 225 -16.32 -17.72 -0.72
C GLN A 225 -17.03 -16.71 -1.63
N LEU A 226 -16.99 -16.90 -2.94
CA LEU A 226 -17.70 -16.06 -3.89
C LEU A 226 -19.22 -16.13 -3.67
N ASN A 227 -19.79 -17.32 -3.45
CA ASN A 227 -21.21 -17.46 -3.15
C ASN A 227 -21.60 -16.77 -1.84
N SER A 228 -20.78 -16.90 -0.80
CA SER A 228 -20.98 -16.19 0.47
C SER A 228 -20.95 -14.67 0.27
N PHE A 229 -19.97 -14.18 -0.50
CA PHE A 229 -19.82 -12.76 -0.81
C PHE A 229 -21.01 -12.21 -1.63
N VAL A 230 -21.43 -12.93 -2.67
CA VAL A 230 -22.62 -12.57 -3.47
C VAL A 230 -23.88 -12.58 -2.60
N GLY A 231 -24.03 -13.57 -1.72
CA GLY A 231 -25.13 -13.65 -0.76
C GLY A 231 -25.18 -12.42 0.16
N ARG A 232 -24.02 -11.98 0.67
CA ARG A 232 -23.89 -10.75 1.47
C ARG A 232 -24.32 -9.51 0.69
N LEU A 233 -23.86 -9.35 -0.55
CA LEU A 233 -24.21 -8.20 -1.40
C LEU A 233 -25.71 -8.15 -1.71
N LYS A 234 -26.30 -9.30 -2.05
CA LYS A 234 -27.75 -9.43 -2.33
C LYS A 234 -28.63 -9.30 -1.09
N GLY A 235 -28.18 -9.77 0.06
CA GLY A 235 -28.95 -9.67 1.32
C GLY A 235 -29.19 -8.24 1.78
N GLN A 236 -28.37 -7.29 1.30
CA GLN A 236 -28.42 -5.89 1.69
C GLN A 236 -29.07 -4.97 0.63
N GLY A 237 -29.46 -5.51 -0.52
CA GLY A 237 -30.18 -4.78 -1.56
C GLY A 237 -30.49 -5.65 -2.77
N GLN A 238 -31.52 -5.28 -3.54
CA GLN A 238 -31.87 -5.92 -4.81
C GLN A 238 -30.84 -5.56 -5.91
N ALA A 239 -29.58 -5.91 -5.68
CA ALA A 239 -28.50 -5.74 -6.64
C ALA A 239 -28.42 -6.96 -7.57
N GLU A 240 -28.37 -6.69 -8.87
CA GLU A 240 -27.92 -7.63 -9.87
C GLU A 240 -26.40 -7.74 -9.78
N VAL A 241 -25.89 -8.95 -9.61
CA VAL A 241 -24.45 -9.20 -9.46
C VAL A 241 -23.91 -9.85 -10.72
N ILE A 242 -22.89 -9.22 -11.29
CA ILE A 242 -22.18 -9.69 -12.48
C ILE A 242 -20.73 -9.99 -12.07
N VAL A 243 -20.30 -11.24 -12.19
CA VAL A 243 -18.93 -11.66 -11.86
C VAL A 243 -18.10 -11.68 -13.13
N LEU A 244 -16.98 -10.95 -13.14
CA LEU A 244 -16.03 -10.89 -14.25
C LEU A 244 -15.05 -12.06 -14.13
N ASP A 245 -15.27 -13.11 -14.94
CA ASP A 245 -14.44 -14.31 -14.96
C ASP A 245 -13.62 -14.40 -16.25
N GLY A 246 -12.48 -13.70 -16.26
CA GLY A 246 -11.60 -13.61 -17.42
C GLY A 246 -10.78 -14.87 -17.69
N GLU A 247 -10.52 -15.67 -16.65
CA GLU A 247 -9.67 -16.87 -16.71
C GLU A 247 -10.47 -18.18 -16.83
N ASN A 248 -11.80 -18.07 -16.85
CA ASN A 248 -12.71 -19.18 -16.84
C ASN A 248 -12.65 -20.10 -15.63
N LEU A 249 -12.56 -19.50 -14.43
CA LEU A 249 -12.49 -20.20 -13.14
C LEU A 249 -13.86 -20.69 -12.64
N LEU A 250 -14.96 -20.13 -13.14
CA LEU A 250 -16.32 -20.40 -12.70
C LEU A 250 -17.10 -21.30 -13.68
N GLN A 251 -17.97 -22.13 -13.11
CA GLN A 251 -18.94 -22.92 -13.86
C GLN A 251 -20.15 -22.07 -14.26
N GLU A 252 -20.75 -22.35 -15.42
CA GLU A 252 -21.85 -21.54 -15.99
C GLU A 252 -23.17 -21.58 -15.19
N ASN A 253 -23.35 -22.57 -14.33
CA ASN A 253 -24.64 -22.87 -13.71
C ASN A 253 -24.91 -22.13 -12.39
N SER A 254 -24.33 -20.94 -12.19
CA SER A 254 -24.61 -20.17 -10.98
C SER A 254 -25.99 -19.53 -11.05
N THR A 255 -26.88 -19.89 -10.12
CA THR A 255 -28.19 -19.25 -9.97
C THR A 255 -28.12 -17.92 -9.23
N ASN A 256 -27.00 -17.64 -8.54
CA ASN A 256 -26.87 -16.50 -7.64
C ASN A 256 -26.27 -15.26 -8.30
N TYR A 257 -25.66 -15.37 -9.48
CA TYR A 257 -25.03 -14.23 -10.17
C TYR A 257 -24.87 -14.55 -11.65
N ARG A 258 -24.74 -13.51 -12.46
CA ARG A 258 -24.40 -13.65 -13.88
C ARG A 258 -22.89 -13.65 -14.04
N ILE A 259 -22.38 -14.37 -15.03
CA ILE A 259 -20.95 -14.43 -15.33
C ILE A 259 -20.70 -13.63 -16.61
N ALA A 260 -19.81 -12.65 -16.54
CA ALA A 260 -19.26 -11.98 -17.70
C ALA A 260 -17.94 -12.64 -18.09
N ARG A 261 -17.77 -12.91 -19.38
CA ARG A 261 -16.58 -13.54 -19.97
C ARG A 261 -15.84 -12.54 -20.85
N LEU A 262 -14.53 -12.73 -20.98
CA LEU A 262 -13.71 -11.97 -21.92
C LEU A 262 -14.05 -12.38 -23.36
N ALA A 263 -14.36 -11.42 -24.24
CA ALA A 263 -14.61 -11.68 -25.65
C ALA A 263 -13.28 -11.99 -26.36
N GLN A 264 -13.04 -13.26 -26.69
CA GLN A 264 -11.85 -13.70 -27.40
C GLN A 264 -11.96 -13.38 -28.90
N ASN A 265 -11.50 -12.21 -29.36
CA ASN A 265 -11.30 -11.78 -30.77
C ASN A 265 -12.35 -12.20 -31.83
N SER A 266 -13.52 -12.69 -31.43
CA SER A 266 -14.49 -13.27 -32.33
C SER A 266 -15.21 -12.12 -33.01
N THR A 267 -15.24 -12.20 -34.34
CA THR A 267 -15.77 -11.18 -35.24
C THR A 267 -17.28 -10.96 -35.12
N GLY A 268 -17.97 -11.76 -34.29
CA GLY A 268 -19.37 -11.56 -33.93
C GLY A 268 -19.51 -10.62 -32.74
N VAL A 269 -19.96 -9.38 -32.97
CA VAL A 269 -20.33 -8.47 -31.90
C VAL A 269 -21.55 -9.03 -31.19
N ALA A 270 -21.35 -9.67 -30.04
CA ALA A 270 -22.45 -10.02 -29.16
C ALA A 270 -23.16 -8.73 -28.72
N GLU A 271 -24.49 -8.68 -28.91
CA GLU A 271 -25.34 -7.51 -28.62
C GLU A 271 -25.28 -7.09 -27.14
N ASP A 272 -24.90 -7.98 -26.22
CA ASP A 272 -24.76 -7.71 -24.79
C ASP A 272 -23.29 -7.69 -24.34
N SER A 273 -22.52 -6.77 -24.93
CA SER A 273 -21.12 -6.56 -24.55
C SER A 273 -20.87 -5.17 -23.96
N PHE A 274 -19.95 -5.10 -23.00
CA PHE A 274 -19.46 -3.85 -22.42
C PHE A 274 -17.94 -3.77 -22.49
N LYS A 275 -17.40 -2.55 -22.41
CA LYS A 275 -15.96 -2.32 -22.36
C LYS A 275 -15.51 -2.14 -20.91
N LEU A 276 -14.44 -2.83 -20.54
CA LEU A 276 -13.73 -2.62 -19.28
C LEU A 276 -12.41 -1.93 -19.58
N LEU A 277 -12.24 -0.72 -19.05
CA LEU A 277 -10.96 -0.02 -19.00
C LEU A 277 -10.28 -0.37 -17.68
N GLN A 278 -9.22 -1.17 -17.78
CA GLN A 278 -8.41 -1.55 -16.64
C GLN A 278 -7.06 -0.85 -16.70
N GLN A 279 -6.68 -0.19 -15.60
CA GLN A 279 -5.32 0.29 -15.42
C GLN A 279 -4.48 -0.85 -14.86
N LEU A 280 -3.52 -1.32 -15.64
CA LEU A 280 -2.57 -2.37 -15.25
C LEU A 280 -1.15 -1.78 -15.21
N PRO A 281 -0.29 -2.28 -14.32
CA PRO A 281 1.12 -1.95 -14.40
C PRO A 281 1.68 -2.42 -15.75
N GLN A 282 2.48 -1.58 -16.39
CA GLN A 282 3.23 -1.96 -17.58
C GLN A 282 4.11 -3.19 -17.29
N SER A 283 4.42 -3.93 -18.35
CA SER A 283 5.39 -5.03 -18.29
C SER A 283 6.66 -4.60 -17.56
N THR A 284 7.23 -5.51 -16.76
CA THR A 284 8.46 -5.27 -15.97
C THR A 284 9.62 -4.73 -16.81
N ASP A 285 9.73 -5.12 -18.08
CA ASP A 285 10.78 -4.63 -18.99
C ASP A 285 10.60 -3.15 -19.38
N LYS A 286 9.36 -2.72 -19.71
CA LYS A 286 9.06 -1.30 -19.94
C LYS A 286 9.33 -0.47 -18.68
N GLN A 287 8.92 -0.97 -17.51
CA GLN A 287 9.18 -0.31 -16.22
C GLN A 287 10.69 -0.16 -15.94
N LYS A 288 11.47 -1.23 -16.15
CA LYS A 288 12.95 -1.17 -16.05
C LYS A 288 13.54 -0.18 -17.04
N GLY A 289 13.01 -0.10 -18.26
CA GLY A 289 13.41 0.91 -19.26
C GLY A 289 13.14 2.35 -18.81
N ILE A 290 11.97 2.61 -18.24
CA ILE A 290 11.63 3.91 -17.64
C ILE A 290 12.58 4.25 -16.49
N GLN A 291 12.79 3.32 -15.55
CA GLN A 291 13.70 3.51 -14.42
C GLN A 291 15.14 3.75 -14.85
N ALA A 292 15.62 3.04 -15.87
CA ALA A 292 16.96 3.24 -16.43
C ALA A 292 17.13 4.62 -17.11
N ARG A 293 16.08 5.16 -17.74
CA ARG A 293 16.08 6.54 -18.26
C ARG A 293 16.16 7.56 -17.13
N ILE A 294 15.35 7.40 -16.08
CA ILE A 294 15.36 8.29 -14.91
C ILE A 294 16.72 8.24 -14.21
N ALA A 295 17.29 7.05 -14.00
CA ALA A 295 18.59 6.89 -13.36
C ALA A 295 19.71 7.59 -14.16
N ARG A 296 19.69 7.48 -15.51
CA ARG A 296 20.65 8.19 -16.37
C ARG A 296 20.47 9.70 -16.32
N ALA A 297 19.23 10.19 -16.34
CA ALA A 297 18.93 11.61 -16.19
C ALA A 297 19.40 12.15 -14.84
N ALA A 298 19.11 11.45 -13.74
CA ALA A 298 19.56 11.81 -12.40
C ALA A 298 21.09 11.82 -12.30
N ALA A 299 21.78 10.81 -12.84
CA ALA A 299 23.24 10.78 -12.89
C ALA A 299 23.81 11.97 -13.67
N GLY A 300 23.20 12.34 -14.81
CA GLY A 300 23.57 13.53 -15.57
C GLY A 300 23.39 14.83 -14.77
N LEU A 301 22.29 14.95 -14.02
CA LEU A 301 22.03 16.11 -13.15
C LEU A 301 22.98 16.18 -11.95
N GLU A 302 23.38 15.05 -11.37
CA GLU A 302 24.41 15.01 -10.32
C GLU A 302 25.78 15.41 -10.84
N MET A 303 26.16 14.97 -12.05
CA MET A 303 27.38 15.46 -12.70
C MET A 303 27.32 16.97 -12.94
N LEU A 304 26.15 17.49 -13.33
CA LEU A 304 25.94 18.94 -13.49
C LEU A 304 26.11 19.68 -12.16
N LYS A 305 25.57 19.16 -11.05
CA LYS A 305 25.81 19.69 -9.69
C LYS A 305 27.30 19.72 -9.34
N ALA A 306 28.03 18.65 -9.64
CA ALA A 306 29.48 18.60 -9.41
C ALA A 306 30.23 19.67 -10.22
N ASP A 307 29.86 19.90 -11.48
CA ASP A 307 30.47 20.96 -12.30
C ASP A 307 30.17 22.38 -11.77
N ILE A 308 28.99 22.60 -11.18
CA ILE A 308 28.65 23.85 -10.48
C ILE A 308 29.52 24.03 -9.23
N LEU A 309 29.64 22.99 -8.40
CA LEU A 309 30.47 23.01 -7.18
C LEU A 309 31.96 23.25 -7.48
N MET A 310 32.45 22.75 -8.62
CA MET A 310 33.80 23.01 -9.10
C MET A 310 33.99 24.40 -9.73
N GLY A 311 32.95 25.23 -9.81
CA GLY A 311 32.98 26.56 -10.41
C GLY A 311 33.10 26.57 -11.94
N LYS A 312 32.95 25.41 -12.61
CA LYS A 312 32.98 25.33 -14.08
C LYS A 312 31.74 25.93 -14.72
N LEU A 313 30.63 25.96 -14.00
CA LEU A 313 29.36 26.51 -14.44
C LEU A 313 28.81 27.44 -13.35
N THR A 314 28.75 28.73 -13.65
CA THR A 314 28.32 29.77 -12.70
C THR A 314 27.09 30.54 -13.17
N LYS A 315 26.79 30.52 -14.48
CA LYS A 315 25.64 31.23 -15.06
C LYS A 315 24.41 30.33 -15.05
N GLU A 316 23.38 30.74 -14.31
CA GLU A 316 22.09 30.05 -14.18
C GLU A 316 21.52 29.65 -15.55
N ALA A 317 21.45 30.57 -16.51
CA ALA A 317 20.89 30.28 -17.84
C ALA A 317 21.61 29.12 -18.57
N VAL A 318 22.92 28.95 -18.34
CA VAL A 318 23.70 27.85 -18.92
C VAL A 318 23.43 26.55 -18.19
N VAL A 319 23.32 26.60 -16.85
CA VAL A 319 22.96 25.45 -16.01
C VAL A 319 21.58 24.92 -16.40
N MET A 320 20.57 25.80 -16.47
CA MET A 320 19.20 25.42 -16.81
C MET A 320 19.10 24.81 -18.20
N LYS A 321 19.76 25.40 -19.20
CA LYS A 321 19.81 24.85 -20.57
C LYS A 321 20.48 23.47 -20.63
N LYS A 322 21.53 23.25 -19.83
CA LYS A 322 22.19 21.93 -19.72
C LYS A 322 21.29 20.90 -19.03
N ALA A 323 20.64 21.28 -17.93
CA ALA A 323 19.69 20.41 -17.24
C ALA A 323 18.53 19.99 -18.16
N GLU A 324 17.95 20.93 -18.91
CA GLU A 324 16.92 20.65 -19.89
C GLU A 324 17.40 19.68 -21.00
N ALA A 325 18.62 19.87 -21.49
CA ALA A 325 19.22 18.97 -22.48
C ALA A 325 19.38 17.55 -21.93
N ILE A 326 19.88 17.40 -20.69
CA ILE A 326 20.01 16.11 -20.01
C ILE A 326 18.65 15.41 -19.92
N LEU A 327 17.60 16.12 -19.52
CA LEU A 327 16.25 15.56 -19.43
C LEU A 327 15.71 15.17 -20.81
N ARG A 328 15.94 15.98 -21.84
CA ARG A 328 15.51 15.71 -23.21
C ARG A 328 16.19 14.49 -23.82
N ASP A 329 17.51 14.39 -23.68
CA ASP A 329 18.30 13.29 -24.24
C ASP A 329 17.92 11.94 -23.60
N ASN A 330 17.37 11.97 -22.39
CA ASN A 330 16.88 10.78 -21.67
C ASN A 330 15.35 10.60 -21.72
N GLN A 331 14.61 11.45 -22.44
CA GLN A 331 13.13 11.42 -22.52
C GLN A 331 12.45 11.49 -21.13
N CYS A 332 12.98 12.34 -20.25
CA CYS A 332 12.49 12.55 -18.89
C CYS A 332 11.83 13.92 -18.68
N GLN A 333 11.46 14.63 -19.74
CA GLN A 333 10.68 15.87 -19.62
C GLN A 333 9.32 15.59 -18.97
N GLY A 334 8.98 16.36 -17.93
CA GLY A 334 7.76 16.16 -17.13
C GLY A 334 7.86 15.05 -16.07
N LEU A 335 8.84 14.15 -16.18
CA LEU A 335 9.14 13.13 -15.17
C LEU A 335 10.06 13.65 -14.07
N ILE A 336 10.97 14.56 -14.38
CA ILE A 336 11.86 15.18 -13.41
C ILE A 336 11.68 16.70 -13.51
N SER A 337 11.35 17.34 -12.40
CA SER A 337 11.41 18.78 -12.23
C SER A 337 12.77 19.17 -11.67
N TYR A 338 13.27 20.35 -12.05
CA TYR A 338 14.53 20.90 -11.57
C TYR A 338 14.36 22.39 -11.28
N TYR A 339 15.12 22.90 -10.33
CA TYR A 339 15.10 24.30 -9.92
C TYR A 339 16.51 24.78 -9.55
N TRP A 340 16.74 26.07 -9.74
CA TRP A 340 17.99 26.72 -9.33
C TRP A 340 17.76 27.51 -8.04
N ASP A 341 18.56 27.23 -7.02
CA ASP A 341 18.60 28.02 -5.80
C ASP A 341 19.64 29.13 -5.96
N LEU A 342 19.17 30.36 -6.17
CA LEU A 342 20.03 31.51 -6.35
C LEU A 342 20.88 31.83 -5.11
N HIS A 343 20.36 31.55 -3.91
CA HIS A 343 21.05 31.89 -2.66
C HIS A 343 22.25 30.97 -2.44
N ASN A 344 22.06 29.68 -2.65
CA ASN A 344 23.10 28.67 -2.47
C ASN A 344 23.91 28.40 -3.74
N GLN A 345 23.48 28.95 -4.89
CA GLN A 345 24.01 28.63 -6.22
C GLN A 345 24.04 27.11 -6.47
N THR A 346 22.98 26.42 -6.07
CA THR A 346 22.83 24.97 -6.21
C THR A 346 21.69 24.63 -7.15
N LEU A 347 21.87 23.54 -7.90
CA LEU A 347 20.80 22.94 -8.69
C LEU A 347 20.09 21.89 -7.83
N GLY A 348 18.78 21.97 -7.70
CA GLY A 348 17.92 20.94 -7.12
C GLY A 348 17.11 20.23 -8.20
N TYR A 349 16.72 18.97 -7.95
CA TYR A 349 15.78 18.26 -8.81
C TYR A 349 14.96 17.24 -8.02
N GLN A 350 13.76 16.94 -8.52
CA GLN A 350 12.83 15.99 -7.92
C GLN A 350 12.12 15.19 -9.01
N THR A 351 11.95 13.89 -8.79
CA THR A 351 11.13 13.05 -9.66
C THR A 351 9.64 13.31 -9.40
N ASN A 352 8.88 13.63 -10.43
CA ASN A 352 7.43 13.73 -10.39
C ASN A 352 6.83 12.32 -10.32
N GLN A 353 6.58 11.85 -9.10
CA GLN A 353 6.08 10.49 -8.85
C GLN A 353 4.73 10.23 -9.53
N LEU A 354 3.82 11.23 -9.58
CA LEU A 354 2.52 11.08 -10.25
C LEU A 354 2.67 10.87 -11.76
N ALA A 355 3.56 11.62 -12.41
CA ALA A 355 3.83 11.43 -13.84
C ALA A 355 4.48 10.07 -14.12
N LEU A 356 5.37 9.62 -13.22
CA LEU A 356 5.98 8.30 -13.28
C LEU A 356 4.95 7.18 -13.12
N ASP A 357 4.05 7.29 -12.15
CA ASP A 357 3.00 6.30 -11.91
C ASP A 357 2.04 6.21 -13.10
N ASN A 358 1.66 7.34 -13.70
CA ASN A 358 0.85 7.38 -14.92
C ASN A 358 1.57 6.74 -16.12
N LEU A 359 2.88 6.97 -16.28
CA LEU A 359 3.67 6.37 -17.36
C LEU A 359 3.92 4.88 -17.15
N ASN A 360 3.94 4.43 -15.89
CA ASN A 360 4.03 3.01 -15.54
C ASN A 360 2.70 2.27 -15.66
N GLN A 361 1.61 2.98 -15.99
CA GLN A 361 0.30 2.39 -16.22
C GLN A 361 0.05 2.17 -17.72
N GLU A 362 -0.53 1.03 -18.04
CA GLU A 362 -1.11 0.72 -19.35
C GLU A 362 -2.63 0.64 -19.19
N VAL A 363 -3.36 1.41 -20.00
CA VAL A 363 -4.82 1.34 -20.02
C VAL A 363 -5.21 0.25 -21.01
N ILE A 364 -5.60 -0.91 -20.48
CA ILE A 364 -6.06 -2.04 -21.29
C ILE A 364 -7.57 -1.95 -21.41
N THR A 365 -8.05 -1.86 -22.65
CA THR A 365 -9.49 -1.94 -22.97
C THR A 365 -9.82 -3.38 -23.33
N SER A 366 -10.60 -4.05 -22.48
CA SER A 366 -11.12 -5.38 -22.73
C SER A 366 -12.62 -5.32 -23.03
N ARG A 367 -13.11 -6.21 -23.90
CA ARG A 367 -14.55 -6.37 -24.16
C ARG A 367 -15.05 -7.60 -23.42
N TRP A 368 -16.14 -7.42 -22.69
CA TRP A 368 -16.78 -8.46 -21.88
C TRP A 368 -18.19 -8.70 -22.37
N TYR A 369 -18.67 -9.93 -22.27
CA TYR A 369 -20.05 -10.28 -22.62
C TYR A 369 -20.69 -11.13 -21.54
N VAL A 370 -22.00 -10.99 -21.38
CA VAL A 370 -22.81 -11.82 -20.47
C VAL A 370 -23.74 -12.66 -21.34
N ARG A 371 -23.86 -13.97 -21.05
CA ARG A 371 -24.75 -14.85 -21.81
C ARG A 371 -26.20 -14.35 -21.70
N LYS A 372 -26.90 -14.33 -22.84
CA LYS A 372 -28.28 -13.86 -22.97
C LYS A 372 -29.23 -14.84 -22.31
N ASP A 373 -29.82 -14.42 -21.20
CA ASP A 373 -31.09 -14.98 -20.74
C ASP A 373 -32.15 -13.88 -20.50
N GLU A 374 -31.80 -12.64 -20.12
CA GLU A 374 -32.79 -11.56 -19.96
C GLU A 374 -32.23 -10.13 -20.28
N HIS A 375 -33.04 -9.34 -21.00
CA HIS A 375 -32.71 -8.07 -21.67
C HIS A 375 -32.58 -6.83 -20.75
N LYS A 376 -31.62 -6.80 -19.82
CA LYS A 376 -31.25 -5.53 -19.17
C LYS A 376 -30.01 -4.93 -19.85
N PRO A 377 -30.08 -3.69 -20.38
CA PRO A 377 -28.93 -3.05 -20.98
C PRO A 377 -27.83 -2.86 -19.93
N LEU A 378 -26.64 -3.39 -20.23
CA LEU A 378 -25.45 -3.19 -19.41
C LEU A 378 -24.85 -1.80 -19.69
N HIS A 379 -24.08 -1.29 -18.74
CA HIS A 379 -23.34 -0.04 -18.94
C HIS A 379 -22.27 -0.25 -20.02
N ASN A 380 -22.14 0.69 -20.96
CA ASN A 380 -21.23 0.55 -22.11
C ASN A 380 -19.74 0.55 -21.72
N LEU A 381 -19.40 1.20 -20.60
CA LEU A 381 -18.03 1.41 -20.16
C LEU A 381 -17.93 1.29 -18.64
N LEU A 382 -17.06 0.39 -18.17
CA LEU A 382 -16.66 0.25 -16.78
C LEU A 382 -15.17 0.63 -16.69
N GLN A 383 -14.81 1.60 -15.88
CA GLN A 383 -13.41 2.01 -15.68
C GLN A 383 -12.99 1.71 -14.26
N ILE A 384 -11.97 0.88 -14.07
CA ILE A 384 -11.52 0.47 -12.74
C ILE A 384 -10.00 0.49 -12.65
N ASN A 385 -9.49 0.96 -11.51
CA ASN A 385 -8.07 0.83 -11.16
C ASN A 385 -7.90 -0.35 -10.20
N LEU A 386 -7.29 -1.43 -10.68
CA LEU A 386 -7.04 -2.65 -9.92
C LEU A 386 -5.57 -2.79 -9.49
N GLN A 387 -4.71 -1.84 -9.85
CA GLN A 387 -3.26 -1.96 -9.66
C GLN A 387 -2.86 -2.06 -8.18
N ASP A 388 -3.48 -1.27 -7.31
CA ASP A 388 -3.16 -1.28 -5.88
C ASP A 388 -3.54 -2.60 -5.18
N PHE A 389 -4.30 -3.47 -5.84
CA PHE A 389 -4.83 -4.70 -5.26
C PHE A 389 -4.08 -5.97 -5.66
N SER A 390 -3.23 -5.92 -6.70
CA SER A 390 -2.44 -7.09 -7.09
C SER A 390 -1.37 -7.43 -6.04
N THR A 391 -0.95 -6.45 -5.25
CA THR A 391 0.00 -6.64 -4.16
C THR A 391 -0.39 -5.80 -2.95
N ILE A 392 -0.86 -6.47 -1.91
CA ILE A 392 -1.23 -5.85 -0.63
C ILE A 392 -0.03 -5.94 0.31
N LYS A 393 0.57 -4.81 0.66
CA LYS A 393 1.72 -4.76 1.57
C LYS A 393 1.29 -4.52 3.01
N ASP A 394 1.89 -5.27 3.93
CA ASP A 394 1.82 -5.04 5.37
C ASP A 394 2.36 -3.65 5.71
N GLN A 395 1.48 -2.80 6.24
CA GLN A 395 1.83 -1.45 6.65
C GLN A 395 2.24 -1.35 8.12
N LEU A 396 2.05 -2.42 8.90
CA LEU A 396 2.47 -2.44 10.30
C LEU A 396 3.99 -2.50 10.38
N GLN A 397 4.63 -3.30 9.52
CA GLN A 397 6.09 -3.52 9.54
C GLN A 397 6.59 -3.83 10.97
N VAL A 398 5.78 -4.55 11.75
CA VAL A 398 6.11 -4.88 13.13
C VAL A 398 7.00 -6.12 13.07
N PRO A 399 8.26 -6.04 13.52
CA PRO A 399 9.11 -7.22 13.54
C PRO A 399 8.44 -8.28 14.41
N LEU A 400 8.27 -9.48 13.85
CA LEU A 400 7.64 -10.59 14.55
C LEU A 400 8.43 -10.91 15.81
N VAL A 401 7.97 -10.44 16.97
CA VAL A 401 8.64 -10.73 18.26
C VAL A 401 8.33 -12.16 18.72
N ASN A 402 7.29 -12.79 18.17
CA ASN A 402 6.81 -14.11 18.57
C ASN A 402 6.92 -15.14 17.44
N ILE A 403 7.13 -16.42 17.81
CA ILE A 403 7.43 -17.55 16.90
C ILE A 403 6.23 -17.86 15.96
N CYS A 404 5.04 -17.35 16.26
CA CYS A 404 3.85 -17.65 15.50
C CYS A 404 3.54 -16.56 14.45
N ALA A 405 4.38 -16.48 13.41
CA ALA A 405 4.17 -15.61 12.25
C ALA A 405 2.77 -15.79 11.62
N GLU A 406 2.23 -17.01 11.66
CA GLU A 406 0.90 -17.34 11.14
C GLU A 406 -0.23 -16.56 11.83
N TYR A 407 -0.09 -16.21 13.12
CA TYR A 407 -1.09 -15.37 13.78
C TYR A 407 -0.97 -13.90 13.38
N HIS A 408 0.22 -13.44 12.99
CA HIS A 408 0.43 -12.06 12.56
C HIS A 408 -0.25 -11.76 11.21
N TYR A 409 -0.40 -12.79 10.38
CA TYR A 409 -1.10 -12.73 9.11
C TYR A 409 -2.43 -13.49 9.16
N ALA A 410 -3.13 -13.38 10.30
CA ALA A 410 -4.48 -13.87 10.46
C ALA A 410 -5.43 -13.23 9.43
N PRO A 411 -6.55 -13.89 9.07
CA PRO A 411 -7.45 -13.41 8.04
C PRO A 411 -7.93 -11.97 8.24
N GLU A 412 -8.14 -11.54 9.48
CA GLU A 412 -8.57 -10.19 9.82
C GLU A 412 -7.47 -9.16 9.55
N ILE A 413 -6.19 -9.50 9.76
CA ILE A 413 -5.08 -8.58 9.44
C ILE A 413 -4.99 -8.35 7.93
N ILE A 414 -5.11 -9.42 7.14
CA ILE A 414 -5.12 -9.33 5.67
C ILE A 414 -6.33 -8.50 5.20
N SER A 415 -7.53 -8.80 5.71
CA SER A 415 -8.75 -8.05 5.43
C SER A 415 -8.59 -6.57 5.73
N ALA A 416 -7.99 -6.21 6.86
CA ALA A 416 -7.78 -4.81 7.22
C ALA A 416 -6.86 -4.07 6.24
N HIS A 417 -5.82 -4.73 5.72
CA HIS A 417 -4.95 -4.10 4.71
C HIS A 417 -5.66 -3.94 3.36
N ILE A 418 -6.46 -4.91 2.95
CA ILE A 418 -7.30 -4.79 1.76
C ILE A 418 -8.30 -3.64 1.94
N LEU A 419 -8.88 -3.51 3.13
CA LEU A 419 -9.78 -2.41 3.46
C LEU A 419 -9.08 -1.05 3.33
N LEU A 420 -7.86 -0.90 3.85
CA LEU A 420 -7.09 0.34 3.69
C LEU A 420 -6.78 0.63 2.21
N ALA A 421 -6.49 -0.40 1.41
CA ALA A 421 -6.31 -0.28 -0.04
C ALA A 421 -7.57 0.25 -0.74
N MET A 422 -8.73 -0.28 -0.35
CA MET A 422 -10.04 0.16 -0.83
C MET A 422 -10.32 1.61 -0.48
N LEU A 423 -10.10 2.00 0.77
CA LEU A 423 -10.28 3.38 1.23
C LEU A 423 -9.34 4.36 0.53
N LYS A 424 -8.09 3.94 0.23
CA LYS A 424 -7.14 4.72 -0.59
C LYS A 424 -7.69 4.95 -1.99
N SER A 425 -8.07 3.87 -2.68
CA SER A 425 -8.62 3.94 -4.05
C SER A 425 -9.83 4.89 -4.12
N GLN A 426 -10.72 4.80 -3.14
CA GLN A 426 -11.89 5.67 -3.02
C GLN A 426 -11.52 7.14 -2.76
N HIS A 427 -10.53 7.40 -1.89
CA HIS A 427 -10.04 8.74 -1.59
C HIS A 427 -9.42 9.40 -2.83
N GLU A 428 -8.57 8.67 -3.56
CA GLU A 428 -7.95 9.15 -4.80
C GLU A 428 -8.99 9.45 -5.88
N TYR A 429 -10.01 8.61 -6.01
CA TYR A 429 -11.12 8.85 -6.93
C TYR A 429 -11.85 10.16 -6.59
N GLN A 430 -12.07 10.46 -5.31
CA GLN A 430 -12.69 11.72 -4.88
C GLN A 430 -11.81 12.92 -5.20
N MET A 431 -10.51 12.82 -4.95
CA MET A 431 -9.57 13.90 -5.27
C MET A 431 -9.50 14.17 -6.77
N LYS A 432 -9.56 13.12 -7.61
CA LYS A 432 -9.63 13.29 -9.08
C LYS A 432 -10.86 14.06 -9.52
N ILE A 433 -12.03 13.77 -8.95
CA ILE A 433 -13.27 14.51 -9.25
C ILE A 433 -13.15 15.97 -8.83
N SER A 434 -12.74 16.23 -7.59
CA SER A 434 -12.63 17.60 -7.08
C SER A 434 -11.66 18.45 -7.91
N ASN A 435 -10.54 17.87 -8.37
CA ASN A 435 -9.59 18.58 -9.23
C ASN A 435 -10.15 18.88 -10.63
N GLN A 436 -10.99 17.99 -11.18
CA GLN A 436 -11.66 18.23 -12.47
C GLN A 436 -12.72 19.34 -12.36
N GLU A 437 -13.46 19.40 -11.25
CA GLU A 437 -14.44 20.45 -11.00
C GLU A 437 -13.80 21.84 -10.86
N VAL A 438 -12.68 21.94 -10.13
CA VAL A 438 -11.92 23.20 -9.99
C VAL A 438 -11.38 23.67 -11.33
N GLY A 439 -10.78 22.78 -12.13
CA GLY A 439 -10.28 23.13 -13.46
C GLY A 439 -11.39 23.67 -14.37
N ASN A 440 -12.57 23.04 -14.37
CA ASN A 440 -13.70 23.51 -15.18
C ASN A 440 -14.23 24.89 -14.73
N GLN A 441 -14.16 25.22 -13.44
CA GLN A 441 -14.55 26.54 -12.93
C GLN A 441 -13.58 27.65 -13.35
N GLU A 442 -12.27 27.38 -13.33
CA GLU A 442 -11.25 28.33 -13.80
C GLU A 442 -11.39 28.62 -15.30
N TYR A 443 -11.69 27.59 -16.11
CA TYR A 443 -11.98 27.78 -17.55
C TYR A 443 -13.24 28.63 -17.78
N LEU A 444 -14.30 28.45 -16.98
CA LEU A 444 -15.51 29.26 -17.10
C LEU A 444 -15.29 30.72 -16.67
N GLN A 445 -14.41 30.98 -15.69
CA GLN A 445 -14.06 32.35 -15.29
C GLN A 445 -13.14 33.06 -16.30
N CYS A 446 -12.32 32.35 -17.08
CA CYS A 446 -11.50 32.95 -18.13
C CYS A 446 -12.29 33.24 -19.42
N CYS A 447 -13.49 32.66 -19.57
CA CYS A 447 -14.37 32.85 -20.73
C CYS A 447 -15.48 33.90 -20.51
N MET A 448 -15.54 34.52 -19.33
CA MET A 448 -16.39 35.68 -19.01
C MET A 448 -15.50 36.92 -18.86
#